data_AF-A0A2T4DDL8-F1
#
_entry.id   AF-A0A2T4DDL8-F1
#
_cell.length_a   1.000
_cell.length_b   1.000
_cell.length_c   1.000
_cell.angle_alpha   90.00
_cell.angle_beta   90.00
_cell.angle_gamma   90.00
#
_symmetry.space_group_name_H-M   'P 1'
#
loop_
_entity.id
_entity.type
_entity.pdbx_description
1 polymer ?
#
loop_
_entity_poly.entity_id
_entity_poly.type
_entity_poly.pdbx_seq_one_letter_code
_entity_poly.pdbx_strand_id
1 'polypeptide(L)' 'MPTPCYISIEGQTQGNITAGAFTSDSVGNIYVEGHEDEVLVQEFSHVVT' A
#
# COMPACT_ATOMS: atom_id res chain seq x y z
N MET A 1 -8.25 13.45 -11.25
CA MET A 1 -7.86 12.14 -10.70
C MET A 1 -7.99 12.24 -9.19
N PRO A 2 -8.71 11.34 -8.51
CA PRO A 2 -8.73 11.35 -7.05
C PRO A 2 -7.31 11.16 -6.50
N THR A 3 -7.02 11.76 -5.35
CA THR A 3 -5.75 11.54 -4.66
C THR A 3 -5.78 10.13 -4.04
N PRO A 4 -4.80 9.25 -4.33
CA PRO A 4 -4.78 7.89 -3.81
C PRO A 4 -4.49 7.87 -2.30
N CYS A 5 -4.77 6.72 -1.68
CA CYS A 5 -4.43 6.46 -0.28
C CYS A 5 -3.35 5.37 -0.17
N TYR A 6 -2.72 5.29 0.99
CA TYR A 6 -1.74 4.26 1.33
C TYR A 6 -2.24 3.40 2.49
N ILE A 7 -1.93 2.10 2.46
CA ILE A 7 -2.27 1.16 3.53
C ILE A 7 -1.03 0.35 3.91
N SER A 8 -0.77 0.22 5.22
CA SER A 8 0.15 -0.76 5.80
C SER A 8 -0.63 -1.91 6.43
N ILE A 9 -0.16 -3.16 6.26
CA ILE A 9 -0.79 -4.35 6.84
C ILE A 9 0.23 -5.09 7.71
N GLU A 10 -0.05 -5.17 9.02
CA GLU A 10 0.72 -5.96 9.98
C GLU A 10 -0.02 -7.27 10.29
N GLY A 11 0.54 -8.39 9.85
CA GLY A 11 0.02 -9.73 10.11
C GLY A 11 0.57 -10.32 11.42
N GLN A 12 -0.26 -11.01 12.19
CA GLN A 12 0.15 -11.64 13.45
C GLN A 12 1.32 -12.63 13.30
N THR A 13 1.40 -13.36 12.18
CA THR A 13 2.43 -14.37 11.93
C THR A 13 3.42 -13.99 10.83
N GLN A 14 3.11 -12.94 10.06
CA GLN A 14 3.87 -12.55 8.87
C GLN A 14 4.60 -11.21 9.06
N GLY A 15 4.39 -10.53 10.20
CA GLY A 15 4.93 -9.19 10.43
C GLY A 15 4.35 -8.17 9.44
N ASN A 16 5.15 -7.22 9.02
CA ASN A 16 4.76 -6.22 8.02
C ASN A 16 4.59 -6.88 6.64
N ILE A 17 3.36 -7.20 6.27
CA ILE A 17 2.99 -7.83 5.01
C ILE A 17 3.25 -6.88 3.83
N THR A 18 3.13 -5.58 4.05
CA THR A 18 3.34 -4.57 3.01
C THR A 18 4.79 -4.07 2.96
N ALA A 19 5.71 -4.69 3.70
CA ALA A 19 7.13 -4.34 3.66
C ALA A 19 7.68 -4.43 2.22
N GLY A 20 8.22 -3.33 1.71
CA GLY A 20 8.74 -3.22 0.35
C GLY A 20 7.69 -3.29 -0.77
N ALA A 21 6.39 -3.26 -0.45
CA ALA A 21 5.32 -3.43 -1.41
C ALA A 21 5.19 -2.29 -2.43
N PHE A 22 5.77 -1.11 -2.16
CA PHE A 22 5.76 0.03 -3.08
C PHE A 22 7.17 0.52 -3.42
N THR A 23 8.05 -0.44 -3.73
CA THR A 23 9.39 -0.21 -4.28
C THR A 23 9.41 -0.40 -5.80
N SER A 24 10.51 -0.01 -6.44
CA SER A 24 10.72 -0.26 -7.88
C SER A 24 10.64 -1.75 -8.24
N ASP A 25 11.06 -2.62 -7.34
CA ASP A 25 11.04 -4.08 -7.56
C ASP A 25 9.61 -4.64 -7.56
N SER A 26 8.69 -3.98 -6.83
CA SER A 26 7.29 -4.38 -6.72
C SER A 26 6.42 -3.77 -7.83
N VAL A 27 6.48 -2.45 -8.00
CA VAL A 27 5.54 -1.70 -8.86
C VAL A 27 6.20 -1.03 -10.07
N GLY A 28 7.51 -1.21 -10.27
CA GLY A 28 8.24 -0.57 -11.35
C GLY A 28 8.31 0.94 -11.17
N ASN A 29 8.01 1.68 -12.24
CA ASN A 29 8.30 3.13 -12.31
C ASN A 29 7.33 4.03 -11.54
N ILE A 30 6.28 3.47 -10.94
CA ILE A 30 5.25 4.26 -10.25
C ILE A 30 5.47 4.40 -8.75
N TYR A 31 6.58 3.86 -8.22
CA TYR A 31 6.93 3.92 -6.81
C TYR A 31 7.07 5.37 -6.32
N VAL A 32 6.88 5.58 -5.02
CA VAL A 32 7.06 6.89 -4.36
C VAL A 32 7.91 6.70 -3.11
N GLU A 33 8.96 7.51 -2.99
CA GLU A 33 9.83 7.50 -1.81
C GLU A 33 9.05 7.94 -0.55
N GLY A 34 9.31 7.26 0.57
CA GLY A 34 8.63 7.47 1.85
C GLY A 34 7.35 6.63 2.05
N HIS A 35 6.97 5.82 1.06
CA HIS A 35 5.81 4.92 1.09
C HIS A 35 6.18 3.47 0.78
N GLU A 36 7.45 3.09 0.91
CA GLU A 36 8.00 1.80 0.45
C GLU A 36 7.33 0.58 1.10
N ASP A 37 6.89 0.73 2.36
CA ASP A 37 6.29 -0.32 3.18
C ASP A 37 4.75 -0.28 3.22
N GLU A 38 4.14 0.43 2.26
CA GLU A 38 2.70 0.56 2.10
C GLU A 38 2.25 0.09 0.72
N VAL A 39 0.95 -0.07 0.51
CA VAL A 39 0.37 -0.31 -0.82
C VAL A 39 -0.40 0.91 -1.32
N LEU A 40 -0.29 1.21 -2.61
CA LEU A 40 -1.06 2.28 -3.27
C LEU A 40 -2.49 1.82 -3.56
N VAL A 41 -3.48 2.42 -2.92
CA VAL A 41 -4.90 2.10 -3.10
C VAL A 41 -5.53 3.02 -4.14
N GLN A 42 -6.07 2.42 -5.20
CA GLN A 42 -6.70 3.14 -6.32
C GLN A 42 -8.21 3.39 -6.11
N GLU A 43 -8.88 2.52 -5.35
CA GLU A 43 -10.32 2.60 -5.08
C GLU A 43 -10.61 2.08 -3.67
N PHE A 44 -11.58 2.70 -2.98
CA PHE A 44 -12.04 2.29 -1.66
C PHE A 44 -13.57 2.28 -1.61
N SER A 45 -14.14 1.21 -1.05
CA SER A 45 -15.59 1.06 -0.86
C SER A 45 -15.86 0.39 0.49
N HIS A 46 -16.69 1.01 1.32
CA HIS A 46 -17.02 0.54 2.67
C HIS A 46 -18.43 0.96 3.07
N VAL A 47 -19.17 0.06 3.74
CA VAL A 47 -20.56 0.27 4.17
C VAL A 47 -20.69 -0.10 5.65
N VAL A 48 -21.34 0.77 6.43
CA VAL A 48 -21.73 0.51 7.83
C VAL A 48 -23.23 0.79 7.95
N THR A 49 -23.99 -0.18 8.46
CA THR A 49 -25.46 -0.11 8.62
C THR A 49 -25.86 -0.15 10.08
#